data_AF-A0A960U228-F1
#
_entry.id   AF-A0A960U228-F1
#
_cell.length_a   1.000
_cell.length_b   1.000
_cell.length_c   1.000
_cell.angle_alpha   90.00
_cell.angle_beta   90.00
_cell.angle_gamma   90.00
#
_symmetry.space_group_name_H-M   'P 1'
#
loop_
_entity.id
_entity.type
_entity.pdbx_description
1 polymer ?
#
loop_
_entity_poly.entity_id
_entity_poly.type
_entity_poly.pdbx_seq_one_letter_code
_entity_poly.pdbx_strand_id
1 'polypeptide(L)'
;SLDEYARRLAELGPVDHLFVHPPPMIEELAYDVKAKRNEGGSEALLDYIKEYQPLTVHFGHIHQPQATQMTLGRTHLINVGCFRDRQSIAVLDLGE
;
A
#
# COMPACT_ATOMS: atom_id res chain seq x y z
N SER A 1 -4.45 -0.37 -17.36
CA SER A 1 -3.35 -1.37 -17.43
C SER A 1 -2.31 -1.06 -16.34
N LEU A 2 -1.28 -1.89 -16.15
CA LEU A 2 -0.16 -1.55 -15.26
C LEU A 2 0.54 -0.25 -15.71
N ASP A 3 0.72 -0.08 -17.02
CA ASP A 3 1.34 1.13 -17.58
C ASP A 3 0.52 2.40 -17.30
N GLU A 4 -0.80 2.32 -17.42
CA GLU A 4 -1.68 3.46 -17.10
C GLU A 4 -1.61 3.80 -15.60
N TYR A 5 -1.54 2.79 -14.73
CA TYR A 5 -1.38 3.00 -13.30
C TYR A 5 -0.06 3.68 -12.97
N ALA A 6 1.05 3.20 -13.54
CA ALA A 6 2.37 3.81 -13.37
C ALA A 6 2.40 5.27 -13.88
N ARG A 7 1.80 5.54 -15.04
CA ARG A 7 1.66 6.91 -15.57
C ARG A 7 0.90 7.81 -14.62
N ARG A 8 -0.25 7.35 -14.11
CA ARG A 8 -1.06 8.14 -13.15
C ARG A 8 -0.32 8.39 -11.85
N LEU A 9 0.43 7.42 -11.32
CA LEU A 9 1.28 7.62 -10.15
C LEU A 9 2.33 8.72 -10.39
N ALA A 10 3.01 8.68 -11.54
CA ALA A 10 4.01 9.69 -11.89
C ALA A 10 3.40 11.10 -12.01
N GLU A 11 2.16 11.22 -12.48
CA GLU A 11 1.44 12.50 -12.62
C GLU A 11 1.01 13.12 -11.28
N LEU A 12 0.95 12.35 -10.18
CA LEU A 12 0.55 12.87 -8.88
C LEU A 12 1.62 13.80 -8.26
N GLY A 13 2.90 13.56 -8.53
CA GLY A 13 3.99 14.22 -7.81
C GLY A 13 3.96 13.93 -6.29
N PRO A 14 4.63 14.74 -5.45
CA PRO A 14 4.70 14.50 -4.00
C PRO A 14 3.36 14.76 -3.29
N VAL A 15 2.98 13.85 -2.39
CA VAL A 15 1.82 13.98 -1.50
C VAL A 15 2.18 13.53 -0.09
N ASP A 16 1.42 13.99 0.92
CA ASP A 16 1.59 13.54 2.30
C ASP A 16 0.97 12.15 2.53
N HIS A 17 -0.23 11.93 2.00
CA HIS A 17 -1.00 10.70 2.19
C HIS A 17 -1.44 10.14 0.83
N LEU A 18 -1.01 8.93 0.51
CA LEU A 18 -1.37 8.25 -0.74
C LEU A 18 -2.36 7.11 -0.46
N PHE A 19 -3.42 7.02 -1.26
CA PHE A 19 -4.40 5.94 -1.21
C PHE A 19 -4.42 5.21 -2.55
N VAL A 20 -4.12 3.93 -2.53
CA VAL A 20 -4.04 3.08 -3.73
C VAL A 20 -4.67 1.73 -3.44
N HIS A 21 -5.01 0.97 -4.49
CA HIS A 21 -5.57 -0.37 -4.28
C HIS A 21 -4.49 -1.46 -4.13
N PRO A 22 -3.58 -1.67 -5.11
CA PRO A 22 -2.56 -2.71 -4.98
C PRO A 22 -1.50 -2.34 -3.92
N PRO A 23 -0.90 -3.33 -3.23
CA PRO A 23 0.23 -3.08 -2.33
C PRO A 23 1.48 -2.69 -3.14
N PRO A 24 2.47 -2.03 -2.51
CA PRO A 24 3.80 -1.93 -3.10
C PRO A 24 4.40 -3.33 -3.25
N MET A 25 5.33 -3.51 -4.21
CA MET A 25 6.02 -4.79 -4.43
C MET A 25 7.01 -5.09 -3.28
N ILE A 26 6.47 -5.48 -2.13
CA ILE A 26 7.19 -5.87 -0.92
C ILE A 26 6.56 -7.18 -0.43
N GLU A 27 7.38 -8.21 -0.23
CA GLU A 27 6.91 -9.58 0.04
C GLU A 27 5.98 -9.64 1.25
N GLU A 28 6.36 -8.99 2.34
CA GLU A 28 5.61 -8.99 3.60
C GLU A 28 4.20 -8.39 3.45
N LEU A 29 4.02 -7.49 2.47
CA LEU A 29 2.77 -6.79 2.21
C LEU A 29 1.94 -7.43 1.09
N ALA A 30 2.60 -8.11 0.14
CA ALA A 30 1.99 -8.68 -1.07
C ALA A 30 1.72 -10.21 -0.99
N TYR A 31 2.30 -10.90 -0.01
CA TYR A 31 2.09 -12.34 0.20
C TYR A 31 0.85 -12.63 1.02
N ASP A 32 -0.09 -13.40 0.47
CA ASP A 32 -1.26 -13.89 1.20
C ASP A 32 -0.93 -15.21 1.91
N VAL A 33 -0.95 -15.21 3.24
CA VAL A 33 -0.56 -16.37 4.06
C VAL A 33 -1.59 -17.50 4.04
N LYS A 34 -2.86 -17.22 3.72
CA LYS A 34 -3.88 -18.26 3.56
C LYS A 34 -3.81 -18.90 2.18
N ALA A 35 -3.61 -18.10 1.13
CA ALA A 35 -3.45 -18.57 -0.25
C ALA A 35 -2.04 -19.13 -0.53
N LYS A 36 -1.06 -18.85 0.36
CA LYS A 36 0.34 -19.27 0.26
C LYS A 36 1.02 -18.88 -1.05
N ARG A 37 0.73 -17.66 -1.51
CA ARG A 37 1.28 -17.12 -2.75
C ARG A 37 1.40 -15.61 -2.69
N ASN A 38 2.24 -15.06 -3.55
CA ASN A 38 2.23 -13.63 -3.84
C ASN A 38 1.02 -13.33 -4.75
N GLU A 39 0.14 -12.44 -4.30
CA GLU A 39 -1.07 -12.02 -5.05
C GLU A 39 -0.79 -10.81 -5.97
N GLY A 40 0.48 -10.40 -6.07
CA GLY A 40 0.94 -9.29 -6.89
C GLY A 40 1.01 -7.98 -6.12
N GLY A 41 2.10 -7.24 -6.34
CA GLY A 41 2.28 -5.86 -5.91
C GLY A 41 2.65 -4.95 -7.08
N SER A 42 2.81 -3.66 -6.80
CA SER A 42 3.21 -2.67 -7.81
C SER A 42 4.64 -2.20 -7.59
N GLU A 43 5.50 -2.45 -8.59
CA GLU A 43 6.86 -1.90 -8.63
C GLU A 43 6.84 -0.38 -8.80
N ALA A 44 5.98 0.13 -9.68
CA ALA A 44 5.81 1.58 -9.88
C ALA A 44 5.42 2.31 -8.58
N LEU A 45 4.60 1.69 -7.72
CA LEU A 45 4.28 2.24 -6.40
C LEU A 45 5.48 2.21 -5.47
N LEU A 46 6.25 1.12 -5.46
CA LEU A 46 7.47 1.01 -4.66
C LEU A 46 8.48 2.10 -5.05
N ASP A 47 8.64 2.35 -6.34
CA ASP A 47 9.53 3.39 -6.86
C ASP A 47 9.03 4.79 -6.48
N TYR A 48 7.73 5.06 -6.64
CA TYR A 48 7.10 6.30 -6.19
C TYR A 48 7.34 6.55 -4.69
N ILE A 49 7.19 5.52 -3.84
CA ILE A 49 7.42 5.64 -2.40
C ILE A 49 8.87 5.97 -2.10
N LYS A 50 9.82 5.32 -2.78
CA LYS A 50 11.25 5.59 -2.60
C LYS A 50 11.63 6.99 -3.04
N GLU A 51 11.00 7.53 -4.08
CA GLU A 51 11.27 8.86 -4.62
C GLU A 51 10.67 9.97 -3.76
N TYR A 52 9.36 9.92 -3.51
CA TYR A 52 8.63 11.04 -2.88
C TYR A 52 8.51 10.90 -1.35
N GLN A 53 8.65 9.68 -0.83
CA GLN A 53 8.57 9.36 0.59
C GLN A 53 7.37 10.05 1.29
N PRO A 54 6.11 9.69 0.96
CA PRO A 54 4.93 10.21 1.65
C PRO A 54 4.98 9.95 3.15
N LEU A 55 4.16 10.64 3.95
CA LEU A 55 4.00 10.30 5.37
C LEU A 55 3.33 8.95 5.54
N THR A 56 2.22 8.72 4.80
CA THR A 56 1.53 7.42 4.80
C THR A 56 1.13 6.96 3.41
N VAL A 57 1.14 5.65 3.21
CA VAL A 57 0.54 4.99 2.04
C VAL A 57 -0.43 3.92 2.51
N HIS A 58 -1.68 4.06 2.11
CA HIS A 58 -2.77 3.16 2.42
C HIS A 58 -3.10 2.31 1.20
N PHE A 59 -3.15 1.00 1.39
CA PHE A 59 -3.44 0.04 0.32
C PHE A 59 -4.31 -1.12 0.78
N GLY A 60 -4.84 -1.89 -0.18
CA GLY A 60 -5.69 -3.04 0.07
C GLY A 60 -5.24 -4.25 -0.71
N HIS A 61 -6.20 -4.92 -1.37
CA HIS A 61 -6.04 -6.15 -2.18
C HIS A 61 -5.68 -7.41 -1.38
N ILE A 62 -4.69 -7.34 -0.48
CA ILE A 62 -4.24 -8.48 0.32
C ILE A 62 -5.01 -8.53 1.63
N HIS A 63 -5.82 -9.56 1.81
CA HIS A 63 -6.70 -9.67 2.99
C HIS A 63 -6.04 -10.44 4.14
N GLN A 64 -4.93 -11.12 3.88
CA GLN A 64 -4.18 -11.95 4.83
C GLN A 64 -2.67 -11.77 4.64
N PRO A 65 -2.14 -10.56 4.77
CA PRO A 65 -0.72 -10.30 4.52
C PRO A 65 0.16 -10.93 5.62
N GLN A 66 1.45 -11.12 5.33
CA GLN A 66 2.42 -11.48 6.37
C GLN A 66 2.60 -10.34 7.39
N ALA A 67 2.54 -9.08 6.92
CA ALA A 67 2.54 -7.88 7.74
C ALA A 67 1.40 -6.93 7.32
N THR A 68 0.63 -6.43 8.29
CA THR A 68 -0.44 -5.46 7.99
C THR A 68 0.07 -4.02 7.87
N GLN A 69 1.27 -3.74 8.35
CA GLN A 69 1.90 -2.43 8.27
C GLN A 69 3.42 -2.55 8.43
N MET A 70 4.15 -1.60 7.87
CA MET A 70 5.60 -1.45 8.07
C MET A 70 6.06 -0.04 7.71
N THR A 71 7.32 0.27 7.97
CA THR A 71 7.94 1.54 7.58
C THR A 71 8.98 1.30 6.49
N LEU A 72 8.95 2.13 5.43
CA LEU A 72 9.98 2.19 4.40
C LEU A 72 10.56 3.61 4.33
N GLY A 73 11.78 3.78 4.84
CA GLY A 73 12.35 5.11 5.03
C GLY A 73 11.55 5.89 6.07
N ARG A 74 10.95 7.02 5.67
CA ARG A 74 10.03 7.79 6.54
C ARG A 74 8.55 7.48 6.31
N THR A 75 8.22 6.64 5.33
CA THR A 75 6.85 6.37 4.92
C THR A 75 6.24 5.22 5.72
N HIS A 76 5.07 5.45 6.32
CA HIS A 76 4.29 4.39 6.97
C HIS A 76 3.35 3.70 5.97
N LEU A 77 3.55 2.41 5.76
CA LEU A 77 2.80 1.57 4.82
C LEU A 77 1.71 0.83 5.59
N ILE A 78 0.45 1.00 5.22
CA ILE A 78 -0.71 0.54 5.99
C ILE A 78 -1.68 -0.24 5.10
N ASN A 79 -1.81 -1.54 5.35
CA ASN A 79 -2.83 -2.36 4.71
C ASN A 79 -4.18 -2.15 5.41
N VAL A 80 -5.14 -1.57 4.71
CA VAL A 80 -6.53 -1.34 5.16
C VAL A 80 -7.52 -2.38 4.62
N GLY A 81 -7.06 -3.35 3.83
CA GLY A 81 -7.85 -4.42 3.23
C GLY A 81 -8.15 -5.61 4.15
N CYS A 82 -7.61 -5.64 5.37
CA CYS A 82 -7.79 -6.72 6.35
C CYS A 82 -9.19 -6.76 7.01
N PHE A 83 -10.25 -6.47 6.26
CA PHE A 83 -11.60 -6.31 6.80
C PHE A 83 -12.28 -7.63 7.19
N ARG A 84 -12.06 -8.71 6.44
CA ARG A 84 -12.77 -9.99 6.68
C ARG A 84 -12.55 -10.55 8.08
N ASP A 85 -11.32 -10.45 8.58
CA ASP A 85 -10.96 -11.02 9.88
C ASP A 85 -11.06 -9.98 11.01
N ARG A 86 -10.83 -8.68 10.71
CA ARG A 86 -10.87 -7.64 11.75
C ARG A 86 -12.26 -7.04 11.97
N GLN A 87 -13.13 -7.09 10.97
CA GLN A 87 -14.45 -6.43 10.96
C GLN A 87 -14.40 -4.96 11.44
N SER A 88 -13.27 -4.28 11.20
CA SER A 88 -12.97 -2.94 11.69
C SER A 88 -12.73 -1.98 10.52
N ILE A 89 -13.22 -0.76 10.65
CA ILE A 89 -12.96 0.33 9.70
C ILE A 89 -11.63 0.99 10.07
N ALA A 90 -10.79 1.30 9.07
CA ALA A 90 -9.62 2.14 9.27
C ALA A 90 -10.06 3.62 9.29
N VAL A 91 -9.67 4.34 10.35
CA VAL A 91 -9.92 5.78 10.50
C VAL A 91 -8.58 6.50 10.45
N LEU A 92 -8.46 7.49 9.57
CA LEU A 92 -7.35 8.42 9.53
C LEU A 92 -7.86 9.79 9.98
N ASP A 93 -7.33 10.27 11.09
CA ASP A 93 -7.54 11.62 11.59
C ASP A 93 -6.37 12.48 11.12
N LEU A 94 -6.65 13.52 10.35
CA LEU A 94 -5.64 14.44 9.81
C LEU A 94 -5.49 15.71 10.66
N GLY A 95 -6.27 15.84 11.73
CA GLY A 95 -6.40 17.09 12.49
C GLY A 95 -7.19 18.18 11.73
N GLU A 96 -7.41 19.30 12.42
CA GLU A 96 -7.76 20.60 11.81
C GLU A 96 -6.50 21.45 11.61
#